data_AF-A0A7Y5J4X4-F1
#
_entry.id   AF-A0A7Y5J4X4-F1
#
_cell.length_a   1.000
_cell.length_b   1.000
_cell.length_c   1.000
_cell.angle_alpha   90.00
_cell.angle_beta   90.00
_cell.angle_gamma   90.00
#
_symmetry.space_group_name_H-M   'P 1'
#
loop_
_entity.id
_entity.type
_entity.pdbx_description
1 polymer ?
#
loop_
_entity_poly.entity_id
_entity_poly.type
_entity_poly.pdbx_seq_one_letter_code
_entity_poly.pdbx_strand_id
1 'polypeptide(L)'
;LSSTVEVLRQDGKTGLYPSVKDFFIEEINPNMEFILSGKGESPYQEREQWTDGCNLVALKPGVALTYDRNPKTEEAFEDAGYRVVWARDLLKAFDDGIILPEEVKNTIITMPSNELSRARGGSHCMTCPIERAEL
;
A
#
# COMPACT_ATOMS: atom_id res chain seq x y z
N LEU A 1 13.34 16.46 8.46
CA LEU A 1 12.15 17.16 9.00
C LEU A 1 11.45 16.19 9.95
N SER A 2 11.30 16.53 11.23
CA SER A 2 10.41 15.78 12.13
C SER A 2 8.96 16.13 11.76
N SER A 3 8.14 15.12 11.51
CA SER A 3 6.71 15.30 11.21
C SER A 3 5.90 15.01 12.47
N THR A 4 6.01 15.91 13.45
CA THR A 4 5.26 15.80 14.72
C THR A 4 3.77 15.81 14.44
N VAL A 5 3.00 14.98 15.13
CA VAL A 5 1.54 14.89 15.00
C VAL A 5 0.87 15.46 16.24
N GLU A 6 0.02 16.46 16.03
CA GLU A 6 -0.88 16.99 17.04
C GLU A 6 -2.27 16.38 16.85
N VAL A 7 -2.81 15.76 17.90
CA VAL A 7 -4.13 15.12 17.91
C VAL A 7 -5.09 15.97 18.71
N LEU A 8 -6.14 16.47 18.06
CA LEU A 8 -7.21 17.24 18.69
C LEU A 8 -8.39 16.32 19.00
N ARG A 9 -8.74 16.19 20.29
CA ARG A 9 -9.81 15.29 20.74
C ARG A 9 -11.13 16.02 20.92
N GLN A 10 -12.25 15.30 20.80
CA GLN A 10 -13.60 15.84 20.98
C GLN A 10 -13.82 16.40 22.40
N ASP A 11 -13.12 15.88 23.41
CA ASP A 11 -13.18 16.36 24.80
C ASP A 11 -12.32 17.62 25.04
N GLY A 12 -11.71 18.18 24.00
CA GLY A 12 -10.87 19.37 24.05
C GLY A 12 -9.43 19.13 24.49
N LYS A 13 -9.02 17.88 24.78
CA LYS A 13 -7.63 17.55 25.08
C LYS A 13 -6.80 17.45 23.81
N THR A 14 -5.52 17.74 23.92
CA THR A 14 -4.54 17.56 22.85
C THR A 14 -3.56 16.42 23.16
N GLY A 15 -3.06 15.75 22.13
CA GLY A 15 -1.98 14.77 22.20
C GLY A 15 -0.87 15.17 21.25
N LEU A 16 0.39 14.91 21.61
CA LEU A 16 1.54 15.21 20.76
C LEU A 16 2.39 13.96 20.58
N TYR A 17 2.59 13.56 19.33
CA TYR A 17 3.38 12.38 18.96
C TYR A 17 4.58 12.78 18.09
N PRO A 18 5.76 12.18 18.28
CA PRO A 18 6.96 12.53 17.49
C PRO A 18 6.80 12.27 15.99
N SER A 19 5.95 11.31 15.62
CA SER A 19 5.66 10.98 14.22
C SER A 19 4.26 10.39 14.03
N VAL A 20 3.83 10.32 12.78
CA VAL A 20 2.61 9.58 12.39
C VAL A 20 2.71 8.11 12.80
N LYS A 21 3.89 7.50 12.66
CA LYS A 21 4.12 6.10 13.06
C LYS A 21 3.83 5.91 14.55
N ASP A 22 4.38 6.77 15.40
CA ASP A 22 4.21 6.65 16.85
C ASP A 22 2.74 6.83 17.25
N PHE A 23 2.05 7.80 16.64
CA PHE A 23 0.61 7.98 16.84
C PHE A 23 -0.20 6.72 16.52
N PHE A 24 0.04 6.10 15.35
CA PHE A 24 -0.68 4.90 14.95
C PHE A 24 -0.40 3.70 15.87
N ILE A 25 0.84 3.52 16.32
CA ILE A 25 1.21 2.44 17.24
C ILE A 25 0.59 2.66 18.62
N GLU A 26 0.63 3.88 19.15
CA GLU A 26 0.17 4.17 20.50
C GLU A 26 -1.36 4.23 20.62
N GLU A 27 -2.05 4.79 19.63
CA GLU A 27 -3.51 5.01 19.72
C GLU A 27 -4.37 4.09 18.86
N ILE A 28 -3.87 3.60 17.71
CA ILE A 28 -4.72 2.93 16.72
C ILE A 28 -4.54 1.41 16.74
N ASN A 29 -3.30 0.94 16.57
CA ASN A 29 -2.98 -0.48 16.59
C ASN A 29 -1.52 -0.69 17.03
N PRO A 30 -1.28 -1.23 18.25
CA PRO A 30 0.07 -1.45 18.75
C PRO A 30 0.87 -2.49 17.97
N ASN A 31 0.18 -3.33 17.18
CA ASN A 31 0.79 -4.34 16.31
C ASN A 31 0.83 -3.89 14.83
N MET A 32 0.70 -2.58 14.56
CA MET A 32 0.75 -2.08 13.18
C MET A 32 2.15 -2.26 12.59
N GLU A 33 2.23 -2.95 11.46
CA GLU A 33 3.45 -3.11 10.68
C GLU A 33 3.55 -2.03 9.59
N PHE A 34 4.72 -1.43 9.46
CA PHE A 34 4.98 -0.36 8.49
C PHE A 34 5.95 -0.85 7.42
N ILE A 35 5.48 -0.89 6.18
CA ILE A 35 6.29 -1.19 4.99
C ILE A 35 6.63 0.15 4.34
N LEU A 36 7.92 0.46 4.22
CA LEU A 36 8.38 1.74 3.69
C LEU A 36 8.54 1.69 2.18
N SER A 37 8.08 2.74 1.48
CA SER A 37 8.38 2.91 0.05
C SER A 37 9.89 2.94 -0.17
N GLY A 38 10.35 2.25 -1.21
CA GLY A 38 11.75 2.15 -1.56
C GLY A 38 12.64 1.63 -0.43
N LYS A 39 12.09 0.74 0.43
CA LYS A 39 12.73 0.23 1.66
C LYS A 39 13.12 1.30 2.70
N GLY A 40 12.68 2.55 2.52
CA GLY A 40 13.14 3.67 3.34
C GLY A 40 14.59 4.09 3.03
N GLU A 41 15.11 3.72 1.85
CA GLU A 41 16.48 3.99 1.44
C GLU A 41 16.53 5.10 0.37
N SER A 42 17.33 6.13 0.61
CA SER A 42 17.58 7.18 -0.39
C SER A 42 18.51 6.66 -1.51
N PRO A 43 18.27 6.98 -2.80
CA PRO A 43 17.23 7.87 -3.33
C PRO A 43 15.93 7.16 -3.72
N TYR A 44 15.79 5.87 -3.41
CA TYR A 44 14.66 5.05 -3.86
C TYR A 44 13.37 5.44 -3.16
N GLN A 45 13.41 5.70 -1.87
CA GLN A 45 12.27 6.17 -1.09
C GLN A 45 11.63 7.41 -1.73
N GLU A 46 12.42 8.44 -2.05
CA GLU A 46 11.92 9.69 -2.61
C GLU A 46 11.42 9.49 -4.05
N ARG A 47 12.13 8.66 -4.85
CA ARG A 47 11.77 8.38 -6.24
C ARG A 47 10.49 7.57 -6.35
N GLU A 48 10.34 6.54 -5.55
CA GLU A 48 9.18 5.66 -5.61
C GLU A 48 7.97 6.25 -4.90
N GLN A 49 8.18 7.10 -3.88
CA GLN A 49 7.12 7.97 -3.37
C GLN A 49 6.60 8.91 -4.45
N TRP A 50 7.48 9.48 -5.30
CA TRP A 50 7.09 10.32 -6.42
C TRP A 50 6.26 9.58 -7.48
N THR A 51 6.45 8.27 -7.60
CA THR A 51 5.71 7.39 -8.50
C THR A 51 4.66 6.55 -7.78
N ASP A 52 4.12 7.09 -6.67
CA ASP A 52 2.95 6.60 -5.96
C ASP A 52 3.12 5.22 -5.30
N GLY A 53 4.33 4.87 -4.85
CA GLY A 53 4.66 3.57 -4.24
C GLY A 53 3.81 3.17 -3.02
N CYS A 54 3.21 4.13 -2.31
CA CYS A 54 2.31 3.85 -1.18
C CYS A 54 0.81 3.93 -1.52
N ASN A 55 0.44 4.32 -2.73
CA ASN A 55 -0.95 4.62 -3.09
C ASN A 55 -1.66 3.39 -3.69
N LEU A 56 -1.77 2.33 -2.87
CA LEU A 56 -2.38 1.07 -3.26
C LEU A 56 -3.86 1.04 -2.89
N VAL A 57 -4.70 0.51 -3.78
CA VAL A 57 -6.07 0.11 -3.42
C VAL A 57 -6.07 -1.34 -2.93
N ALA A 58 -6.48 -1.55 -1.69
CA ALA A 58 -6.74 -2.89 -1.16
C ALA A 58 -8.06 -3.43 -1.73
N LEU A 59 -8.04 -4.63 -2.33
CA LEU A 59 -9.23 -5.32 -2.84
C LEU A 59 -9.92 -6.10 -1.73
N LYS A 60 -9.14 -6.81 -0.92
CA LYS A 60 -9.54 -7.55 0.28
C LYS A 60 -8.35 -7.60 1.26
N PRO A 61 -8.52 -8.02 2.52
CA PRO A 61 -7.40 -8.16 3.44
C PRO A 61 -6.23 -8.95 2.82
N GLY A 62 -5.04 -8.36 2.85
CA GLY A 62 -3.82 -8.94 2.29
C GLY A 62 -3.70 -8.91 0.75
N VAL A 63 -4.66 -8.34 0.01
CA VAL A 63 -4.58 -8.28 -1.47
C VAL A 63 -4.82 -6.86 -1.96
N ALA A 64 -3.89 -6.32 -2.74
CA ALA A 64 -3.96 -4.93 -3.23
C ALA A 64 -3.42 -4.79 -4.66
N LEU A 65 -3.81 -3.71 -5.33
CA LEU A 65 -3.29 -3.33 -6.64
C LEU A 65 -2.24 -2.22 -6.52
N THR A 66 -1.19 -2.27 -7.34
CA THR A 66 -0.18 -1.20 -7.46
C THR A 66 0.34 -1.09 -8.89
N TYR A 67 1.31 -0.22 -9.12
CA TYR A 67 2.04 -0.06 -10.37
C TYR A 67 3.35 -0.84 -10.40
N ASP A 68 3.70 -1.34 -11.57
CA ASP A 68 4.91 -2.12 -11.90
C ASP A 68 6.24 -1.34 -11.93
N ARG A 69 6.26 -0.11 -11.41
CA ARG A 69 7.39 0.83 -11.57
C ARG A 69 8.14 1.15 -10.29
N ASN A 70 7.78 0.51 -9.18
CA ASN A 70 8.32 0.77 -7.85
C ASN A 70 9.07 -0.47 -7.32
N PRO A 71 10.16 -0.91 -7.98
CA PRO A 71 10.80 -2.20 -7.70
C PRO A 71 11.34 -2.32 -6.27
N LYS A 72 11.83 -1.23 -5.65
CA LYS A 72 12.30 -1.29 -4.25
C LYS A 72 11.17 -1.39 -3.25
N THR A 73 10.02 -0.81 -3.54
CA THR A 73 8.80 -1.01 -2.76
C THR A 73 8.25 -2.42 -2.97
N GLU A 74 8.34 -2.98 -4.17
CA GLU A 74 8.00 -4.40 -4.44
C GLU A 74 8.87 -5.34 -3.59
N GLU A 75 10.20 -5.14 -3.57
CA GLU A 75 11.09 -5.89 -2.66
C GLU A 75 10.67 -5.75 -1.19
N ALA A 76 10.25 -4.55 -0.76
CA ALA A 76 9.79 -4.32 0.62
C ALA A 76 8.48 -5.08 0.93
N PHE A 77 7.58 -5.22 -0.04
CA PHE A 77 6.39 -6.06 0.10
C PHE A 77 6.76 -7.55 0.20
N GLU A 78 7.71 -8.00 -0.62
CA GLU A 78 8.21 -9.39 -0.57
C GLU A 78 8.86 -9.72 0.78
N ASP A 79 9.71 -8.82 1.29
CA ASP A 79 10.33 -8.95 2.62
C ASP A 79 9.27 -9.01 3.75
N ALA A 80 8.12 -8.36 3.55
CA ALA A 80 6.97 -8.40 4.47
C ALA A 80 6.05 -9.61 4.26
N GLY A 81 6.41 -10.55 3.38
CA GLY A 81 5.67 -11.80 3.16
C GLY A 81 4.52 -11.71 2.16
N TYR A 82 4.47 -10.65 1.33
CA TYR A 82 3.56 -10.59 0.19
C TYR A 82 4.20 -11.21 -1.04
N ARG A 83 3.39 -11.80 -1.90
CA ARG A 83 3.80 -12.15 -3.27
C ARG A 83 3.50 -10.98 -4.20
N VAL A 84 4.45 -10.58 -5.02
CA VAL A 84 4.23 -9.59 -6.08
C VAL A 84 3.98 -10.32 -7.40
N VAL A 85 2.86 -10.02 -8.07
CA VAL A 85 2.50 -10.66 -9.35
C VAL A 85 1.97 -9.64 -10.34
N TRP A 86 2.17 -9.89 -11.64
CA TRP A 86 1.56 -9.07 -12.68
C TRP A 86 0.09 -9.42 -12.84
N ALA A 87 -0.77 -8.41 -12.99
CA ALA A 87 -2.20 -8.60 -13.21
C ALA A 87 -2.50 -9.51 -14.41
N ARG A 88 -1.71 -9.39 -15.49
CA ARG A 88 -1.85 -10.21 -16.70
C ARG A 88 -1.63 -11.69 -16.43
N ASP A 89 -0.61 -12.01 -15.64
CA ASP A 89 -0.27 -13.39 -15.30
C ASP A 89 -1.30 -13.99 -14.34
N LEU A 90 -1.77 -13.20 -13.38
CA LEU A 90 -2.81 -13.63 -12.45
C LEU A 90 -4.15 -13.90 -13.17
N LEU A 91 -4.55 -13.03 -14.09
CA LEU A 91 -5.76 -13.23 -14.91
C LEU A 91 -5.64 -14.49 -15.76
N LYS A 92 -4.48 -14.71 -16.40
CA LYS A 92 -4.23 -15.94 -17.14
C LYS A 92 -4.32 -17.19 -16.23
N ALA A 93 -3.78 -17.11 -15.01
CA ALA A 93 -3.86 -18.21 -14.07
C ALA A 93 -5.31 -18.53 -13.64
N PHE A 94 -6.18 -17.51 -13.56
CA PHE A 94 -7.61 -17.71 -13.34
C PHE A 94 -8.28 -18.38 -14.54
N ASP A 95 -8.00 -17.92 -15.77
CA ASP A 95 -8.55 -18.47 -17.00
C ASP A 95 -8.13 -19.94 -17.21
N ASP A 96 -6.88 -20.27 -16.87
CA ASP A 96 -6.33 -21.62 -16.95
C ASP A 96 -6.78 -22.53 -15.78
N GLY A 97 -7.53 -21.99 -14.80
CA GLY A 97 -8.00 -22.74 -13.62
C GLY A 97 -6.89 -23.16 -12.65
N ILE A 98 -5.75 -22.46 -12.66
CA ILE A 98 -4.59 -22.76 -11.81
C ILE A 98 -4.84 -22.31 -10.36
N ILE A 99 -5.56 -21.22 -10.18
CA ILE A 99 -5.90 -20.63 -8.88
C ILE A 99 -7.26 -19.93 -9.00
N LEU A 100 -8.04 -19.92 -7.93
CA LEU A 100 -9.31 -19.20 -7.87
C LEU A 100 -9.13 -17.83 -7.18
N PRO A 101 -9.95 -16.81 -7.50
CA PRO A 101 -9.86 -15.47 -6.89
C PRO A 101 -9.92 -15.46 -5.35
N GLU A 102 -10.71 -16.36 -4.77
CA GLU A 102 -10.84 -16.56 -3.32
C GLU A 102 -9.56 -17.08 -2.67
N GLU A 103 -8.77 -17.87 -3.39
CA GLU A 103 -7.53 -18.47 -2.91
C GLU A 103 -6.36 -17.49 -2.86
N VAL A 104 -6.44 -16.37 -3.59
CA VAL A 104 -5.42 -15.33 -3.58
C VAL A 104 -5.34 -14.69 -2.19
N LYS A 105 -4.17 -14.78 -1.55
CA LYS A 105 -3.89 -14.20 -0.23
C LYS A 105 -2.51 -13.55 -0.26
N ASN A 106 -2.28 -12.54 0.59
CA ASN A 106 -1.00 -11.85 0.75
C ASN A 106 -0.32 -11.58 -0.61
N THR A 107 -1.03 -10.92 -1.52
CA THR A 107 -0.58 -10.70 -2.91
C THR A 107 -0.74 -9.24 -3.31
N ILE A 108 0.35 -8.63 -3.77
CA ILE A 108 0.36 -7.31 -4.41
C ILE A 108 0.34 -7.54 -5.93
N ILE A 109 -0.68 -7.01 -6.58
CA ILE A 109 -0.92 -7.21 -8.00
C ILE A 109 -0.47 -5.94 -8.73
N THR A 110 0.56 -6.05 -9.56
CA THR A 110 1.10 -4.93 -10.33
C THR A 110 0.37 -4.76 -11.65
N MET A 111 0.19 -3.50 -12.06
CA MET A 111 -0.39 -3.12 -13.35
C MET A 111 0.58 -2.21 -14.12
N PRO A 112 0.54 -2.25 -15.46
CA PRO A 112 1.34 -1.35 -16.29
C PRO A 112 1.04 0.11 -15.97
N SER A 113 2.10 0.90 -15.81
CA SER A 113 1.98 2.25 -15.25
C SER A 113 2.58 3.37 -16.12
N ASN A 114 3.04 3.05 -17.33
CA ASN A 114 3.84 3.94 -18.20
C ASN A 114 3.28 5.37 -18.34
N GLU A 115 1.96 5.51 -18.47
CA GLU A 115 1.31 6.82 -18.63
C GLU A 115 0.63 7.33 -17.36
N LEU A 116 -0.20 6.51 -16.71
CA LEU A 116 -1.06 6.94 -15.59
C LEU A 116 -0.26 7.46 -14.39
N SER A 117 0.83 6.78 -14.03
CA SER A 117 1.67 7.19 -12.89
C SER A 117 2.37 8.53 -13.11
N ARG A 118 2.49 9.02 -14.35
CA ARG A 118 3.06 10.35 -14.63
C ARG A 118 2.16 11.47 -14.12
N ALA A 119 0.87 11.19 -13.94
CA ALA A 119 -0.09 12.12 -13.36
C ALA A 119 -0.06 12.17 -11.82
N ARG A 120 0.86 11.42 -11.17
CA ARG A 120 1.00 11.33 -9.70
C ARG A 120 -0.25 10.82 -8.99
N GLY A 121 -0.87 9.79 -9.57
CA GLY A 121 -2.00 9.09 -8.98
C GLY A 121 -1.79 7.59 -9.04
N GLY A 122 -1.79 6.94 -7.88
CA GLY A 122 -1.78 5.48 -7.75
C GLY A 122 -3.14 4.83 -7.96
N SER A 123 -3.20 3.52 -7.73
CA SER A 123 -4.42 2.74 -7.89
C SER A 123 -5.52 3.18 -6.92
N HIS A 124 -5.17 3.62 -5.70
CA HIS A 124 -6.14 4.17 -4.76
C HIS A 124 -6.79 5.46 -5.28
N CYS A 125 -6.01 6.39 -5.81
CA CYS A 125 -6.52 7.64 -6.40
C CYS A 125 -7.50 7.43 -7.57
N MET A 126 -7.36 6.34 -8.31
CA MET A 126 -8.22 6.01 -9.46
C MET A 126 -9.48 5.23 -9.08
N THR A 127 -9.72 5.00 -7.79
CA THR A 127 -10.85 4.20 -7.31
C THR A 127 -11.75 5.01 -6.38
N CYS A 128 -13.05 4.69 -6.44
CA CYS A 128 -14.05 5.20 -5.52
C CYS A 128 -14.88 4.00 -5.05
N PRO A 129 -14.50 3.32 -3.96
CA PRO A 129 -15.23 2.17 -3.45
C PRO A 129 -16.67 2.57 -3.10
N ILE A 130 -17.66 1.92 -3.73
CA ILE A 130 -19.08 2.15 -3.45
C ILE A 130 -19.55 1.27 -2.29
N GLU A 131 -19.06 0.04 -2.24
CA GLU A 131 -19.40 -0.96 -1.22
C GLU A 131 -18.16 -1.79 -0.89
N ARG A 132 -17.98 -2.08 0.40
CA ARG A 132 -16.98 -3.02 0.92
C ARG A 132 -17.66 -3.89 1.98
N ALA A 133 -17.31 -5.18 2.00
CA ALA A 133 -17.77 -6.07 3.06
C ALA A 133 -17.16 -5.67 4.42
N GLU A 134 -17.89 -5.93 5.49
CA GLU A 134 -17.37 -5.82 6.85
C GLU A 134 -16.18 -6.78 7.07
N LEU A 135 -15.24 -6.35 7.91
CA LEU A 135 -14.03 -7.10 8.25
C LEU A 135 -14.30 -8.20 9.29
#